data_AF-A0A520PDH4-F1
#
_entry.id   AF-A0A520PDH4-F1
#
_cell.length_a   1.000
_cell.length_b   1.000
_cell.length_c   1.000
_cell.angle_alpha   90.00
_cell.angle_beta   90.00
_cell.angle_gamma   90.00
#
_symmetry.space_group_name_H-M   'P 1'
#
loop_
_entity.id
_entity.type
_entity.pdbx_description
1 polymer ?
#
loop_
_entity_poly.entity_id
_entity_poly.type
_entity_poly.pdbx_seq_one_letter_code
_entity_poly.pdbx_strand_id
1 'polypeptide(L)'
;MNDIQESARDLSNTIQEYRKIFITAPEEKNRIFDFQQQIQKQFMDRQEVMEKENIKYYIQVPQNLNDFSTPHTRSIQRIFGELLDNAIEAIQRNTNRIKQREDKIIFRVEDYKLGKKIEISDTGGGILDGDFWTVFKPFYSTKQDRNNTGLGLFISKMLTN
;
A
#
# COMPACT_ATOMS: atom_id res chain seq x y z
N MET A 1 -13.87 22.36 22.00
CA MET A 1 -14.99 21.49 21.55
C MET A 1 -14.63 20.74 20.27
N ASN A 2 -13.99 21.36 19.28
CA ASN A 2 -13.52 20.67 18.08
C ASN A 2 -12.51 19.55 18.37
N ASP A 3 -11.53 19.78 19.25
CA ASP A 3 -10.47 18.78 19.54
C ASP A 3 -11.02 17.47 20.15
N ILE A 4 -12.08 17.56 20.96
CA ILE A 4 -12.74 16.38 21.55
C ILE A 4 -13.51 15.61 20.46
N GLN A 5 -14.15 16.32 19.53
CA GLN A 5 -14.87 15.69 18.42
C GLN A 5 -13.92 15.03 17.42
N GLU A 6 -12.79 15.67 17.13
CA GLU A 6 -11.73 15.14 16.25
C GLU A 6 -11.10 13.89 16.88
N SER A 7 -10.70 13.96 18.16
CA SER A 7 -10.16 12.81 18.90
C SER A 7 -11.15 11.63 18.96
N ALA A 8 -12.44 11.90 19.18
CA ALA A 8 -13.47 10.86 19.20
C ALA A 8 -13.67 10.21 17.82
N ARG A 9 -13.57 11.00 16.74
CA ARG A 9 -13.65 10.50 15.36
C ARG A 9 -12.45 9.64 15.02
N ASP A 10 -11.24 10.06 15.37
CA ASP A 10 -10.01 9.32 15.17
C ASP A 10 -10.04 7.97 15.89
N LEU A 11 -10.46 7.97 17.16
CA LEU A 11 -10.64 6.73 17.92
C LEU A 11 -11.65 5.79 17.26
N SER A 12 -12.78 6.33 16.80
CA SER A 12 -13.80 5.55 16.09
C SER A 12 -13.26 4.94 14.80
N ASN A 13 -12.53 5.72 14.00
CA ASN A 13 -11.87 5.27 12.76
C ASN A 13 -10.84 4.17 13.06
N THR A 14 -10.02 4.35 14.09
CA THR A 14 -9.06 3.33 14.54
C THR A 14 -9.78 2.06 14.95
N ILE A 15 -10.82 2.12 15.78
CA ILE A 15 -11.58 0.94 16.19
C ILE A 15 -12.17 0.24 14.95
N GLN A 16 -12.76 0.97 14.01
CA GLN A 16 -13.31 0.39 12.78
C GLN A 16 -12.23 -0.32 11.94
N GLU A 17 -11.06 0.29 11.78
CA GLU A 17 -9.95 -0.33 11.06
C GLU A 17 -9.40 -1.56 11.79
N TYR A 18 -9.23 -1.50 13.12
CA TYR A 18 -8.87 -2.66 13.93
C TYR A 18 -9.90 -3.79 13.79
N ARG A 19 -11.20 -3.48 13.76
CA ARG A 19 -12.25 -4.49 13.54
C ARG A 19 -12.16 -5.15 12.17
N LYS A 20 -11.84 -4.38 11.12
CA LYS A 20 -11.60 -4.92 9.76
C LYS A 20 -10.43 -5.90 9.72
N ILE A 21 -9.37 -5.63 10.49
CA ILE A 21 -8.17 -6.48 10.55
C ILE A 21 -8.43 -7.74 11.39
N PHE A 22 -8.97 -7.59 12.60
CA PHE A 22 -8.94 -8.65 13.62
C PHE A 22 -10.29 -9.35 13.86
N ILE A 23 -11.42 -8.70 13.57
CA ILE A 23 -12.75 -9.26 13.88
C ILE A 23 -13.43 -9.85 12.64
N THR A 24 -13.13 -9.31 11.46
CA THR A 24 -13.77 -9.74 10.19
C THR A 24 -12.96 -10.78 9.40
N ALA A 25 -11.80 -11.18 9.93
CA ALA A 25 -11.08 -12.36 9.48
C ALA A 25 -11.54 -13.56 10.34
N PRO A 26 -12.58 -14.33 9.94
CA PRO A 26 -12.71 -15.68 10.49
C PRO A 26 -11.36 -16.37 10.27
N GLU A 27 -10.85 -17.10 11.28
CA GLU A 27 -9.54 -17.77 11.26
C GLU A 27 -9.10 -18.03 9.83
N GLU A 28 -8.18 -17.19 9.31
CA GLU A 28 -7.81 -17.28 7.91
C GLU A 28 -7.16 -18.64 7.73
N LYS A 29 -7.91 -19.60 7.20
CA LYS A 29 -7.36 -20.89 6.84
C LYS A 29 -6.23 -20.63 5.86
N ASN A 30 -5.15 -21.37 6.01
CA ASN A 30 -4.06 -21.40 5.06
C ASN A 30 -4.60 -21.51 3.63
N ARG A 31 -4.31 -20.50 2.81
CA ARG A 31 -4.65 -20.44 1.40
C ARG A 31 -3.38 -20.35 0.59
N ILE A 32 -3.42 -20.90 -0.61
CA ILE A 32 -2.34 -20.71 -1.58
C ILE A 32 -2.38 -19.25 -2.01
N PHE A 33 -1.28 -18.54 -1.77
CA PHE A 33 -1.03 -17.22 -2.29
C PHE A 33 -0.38 -17.37 -3.66
N ASP A 34 -1.20 -17.24 -4.71
CA ASP A 34 -0.75 -17.20 -6.11
C ASP A 34 -0.13 -15.84 -6.39
N PHE A 35 1.19 -15.76 -6.38
CA PHE A 35 1.89 -14.48 -6.52
C PHE A 35 1.51 -13.76 -7.81
N GLN A 36 1.51 -14.48 -8.92
CA GLN A 36 1.27 -13.91 -10.23
C GLN A 36 -0.15 -13.34 -10.32
N GLN A 37 -1.15 -14.14 -9.95
CA GLN A 37 -2.55 -13.73 -9.99
C GLN A 37 -2.82 -12.56 -9.02
N GLN A 38 -2.28 -12.62 -7.80
CA GLN A 38 -2.51 -11.56 -6.82
C GLN A 38 -1.92 -10.23 -7.27
N ILE A 39 -0.68 -10.23 -7.77
CA ILE A 39 -0.02 -9.01 -8.24
C ILE A 39 -0.75 -8.47 -9.48
N GLN A 40 -1.05 -9.31 -10.47
CA GLN A 40 -1.75 -8.91 -11.69
C GLN A 40 -3.09 -8.24 -11.37
N LYS A 41 -3.87 -8.83 -10.45
CA LYS A 41 -5.15 -8.26 -10.03
C LYS A 41 -4.99 -6.85 -9.46
N GLN A 42 -4.00 -6.61 -8.61
CA GLN A 42 -3.81 -5.28 -8.00
C GLN A 42 -3.53 -4.18 -9.03
N PHE A 43 -2.78 -4.50 -10.09
CA PHE A 43 -2.51 -3.58 -11.19
C PHE A 43 -3.72 -3.42 -12.12
N MET A 44 -4.44 -4.51 -12.42
CA MET A 44 -5.67 -4.46 -13.23
C MET A 44 -6.74 -3.59 -12.56
N ASP A 45 -6.96 -3.74 -11.25
CA ASP A 45 -7.92 -2.95 -10.47
C ASP A 45 -7.62 -1.43 -10.53
N ARG A 46 -6.40 -1.04 -10.92
CA ARG A 46 -5.92 0.35 -11.00
C ARG A 46 -5.53 0.78 -12.42
N GLN A 47 -5.80 -0.05 -13.43
CA GLN A 47 -5.32 0.18 -14.78
C GLN A 47 -5.84 1.49 -15.36
N GLU A 48 -7.14 1.77 -15.20
CA GLU A 48 -7.78 2.98 -15.74
C GLU A 48 -7.12 4.27 -15.22
N VAL A 49 -6.88 4.35 -13.91
CA VAL A 49 -6.24 5.54 -13.31
C VAL A 49 -4.79 5.67 -13.74
N MET A 50 -4.05 4.57 -13.84
CA MET A 50 -2.66 4.61 -14.32
C MET A 50 -2.58 5.03 -15.80
N GLU A 51 -3.47 4.54 -16.65
CA GLU A 51 -3.53 4.93 -18.06
C GLU A 51 -3.86 6.42 -18.23
N LYS A 52 -4.88 6.90 -17.51
CA LYS A 52 -5.27 8.32 -17.52
C LYS A 52 -4.12 9.24 -17.11
N GLU A 53 -3.34 8.83 -16.13
CA GLU A 53 -2.21 9.59 -15.60
C GLU A 53 -0.88 9.31 -16.34
N ASN A 54 -0.92 8.48 -17.39
CA ASN A 54 0.25 8.02 -18.15
C ASN A 54 1.37 7.42 -17.28
N ILE A 55 0.96 6.63 -16.28
CA ILE A 55 1.86 5.90 -15.38
C ILE A 55 2.10 4.51 -15.96
N LYS A 56 3.37 4.15 -16.17
CA LYS A 56 3.76 2.79 -16.56
C LYS A 56 3.98 1.94 -15.32
N TYR A 57 3.78 0.63 -15.43
CA TYR A 57 4.17 -0.28 -14.38
C TYR A 57 5.00 -1.45 -14.90
N TYR A 58 5.89 -1.94 -14.05
CA TYR A 58 6.79 -3.05 -14.35
C TYR A 58 6.75 -4.06 -13.21
N ILE A 59 6.56 -5.34 -13.55
CA ILE A 59 6.59 -6.45 -12.60
C ILE A 59 7.90 -7.21 -12.81
N GLN A 60 8.75 -7.23 -11.78
CA GLN A 60 10.06 -7.86 -11.77
C GLN A 60 10.05 -9.01 -10.76
N VAL A 61 9.84 -10.23 -11.25
CA VAL A 61 9.73 -11.44 -10.41
C VAL A 61 10.78 -12.47 -10.82
N PRO A 62 11.27 -13.33 -9.90
CA PRO A 62 12.13 -14.46 -10.24
C PRO A 62 11.39 -15.43 -11.18
N GLN A 63 12.12 -16.07 -12.09
CA GLN A 63 11.50 -17.05 -13.00
C GLN A 63 10.86 -18.25 -12.28
N ASN A 64 11.39 -18.59 -11.11
CA ASN A 64 10.93 -19.67 -10.23
C ASN A 64 10.18 -19.11 -9.01
N LEU A 65 9.39 -18.05 -9.19
CA LEU A 65 8.56 -17.53 -8.11
C LEU A 65 7.49 -18.58 -7.76
N ASN A 66 7.71 -19.26 -6.64
CA ASN A 66 6.78 -20.26 -6.14
C ASN A 66 5.71 -19.62 -5.26
N ASP A 67 4.48 -20.11 -5.43
CA ASP A 67 3.38 -19.84 -4.53
C ASP A 67 3.66 -20.42 -3.14
N PHE A 68 3.00 -19.87 -2.13
CA PHE A 68 3.15 -20.31 -0.75
C PHE A 68 1.81 -20.33 -0.03
N SER A 69 1.70 -21.17 1.00
CA SER A 69 0.51 -21.23 1.83
C SER A 69 0.62 -20.23 2.97
N THR A 70 -0.40 -19.40 3.16
CA THR A 70 -0.42 -18.39 4.23
C THR A 70 -1.84 -18.11 4.72
N PRO A 71 -2.01 -17.83 6.03
CA PRO A 71 -3.25 -17.34 6.61
C PRO A 71 -3.33 -15.80 6.56
N HIS A 72 -2.47 -15.14 5.77
CA HIS A 72 -2.39 -13.68 5.71
C HIS A 72 -2.65 -13.15 4.30
N THR A 73 -3.40 -13.88 3.49
CA THR A 73 -3.63 -13.52 2.08
C THR A 73 -4.29 -12.15 1.97
N ARG A 74 -5.30 -11.88 2.79
CA ARG A 74 -6.02 -10.59 2.74
C ARG A 74 -5.16 -9.44 3.25
N SER A 75 -4.38 -9.68 4.31
CA SER A 75 -3.43 -8.70 4.84
C SER A 75 -2.41 -8.28 3.80
N ILE A 76 -1.83 -9.25 3.07
CA ILE A 76 -0.87 -8.98 2.00
C ILE A 76 -1.52 -8.20 0.85
N GLN A 77 -2.71 -8.61 0.39
CA GLN A 77 -3.46 -7.88 -0.64
C GLN A 77 -3.75 -6.43 -0.24
N ARG A 78 -4.13 -6.22 1.03
CA ARG A 78 -4.38 -4.88 1.58
C ARG A 78 -3.12 -4.03 1.56
N ILE A 79 -1.98 -4.56 2.02
CA ILE A 79 -0.70 -3.87 1.99
C ILE A 79 -0.35 -3.46 0.56
N PHE A 80 -0.49 -4.37 -0.41
CA PHE A 80 -0.21 -4.04 -1.81
C PHE A 80 -1.11 -2.95 -2.35
N GLY A 81 -2.41 -3.01 -2.06
CA GLY A 81 -3.36 -1.97 -2.46
C GLY A 81 -2.99 -0.60 -1.89
N GLU A 82 -2.74 -0.54 -0.58
CA GLU A 82 -2.37 0.72 0.11
C GLU A 82 -1.06 1.32 -0.44
N LEU A 83 -0.05 0.50 -0.69
CA LEU A 83 1.22 0.95 -1.25
C LEU A 83 1.08 1.42 -2.71
N LEU A 84 0.30 0.72 -3.53
CA LEU A 84 0.04 1.12 -4.92
C LEU A 84 -0.77 2.41 -5.01
N ASP A 85 -1.80 2.56 -4.17
CA ASP A 85 -2.59 3.79 -4.11
C ASP A 85 -1.70 4.98 -3.71
N ASN A 86 -0.84 4.79 -2.71
CA ASN A 86 0.12 5.82 -2.32
C ASN A 86 1.11 6.17 -3.44
N ALA A 87 1.61 5.19 -4.19
CA ALA A 87 2.52 5.40 -5.32
C ALA A 87 1.85 6.19 -6.46
N ILE A 88 0.61 5.82 -6.83
CA ILE A 88 -0.16 6.52 -7.87
C ILE A 88 -0.43 7.97 -7.44
N GLU A 89 -0.87 8.18 -6.19
CA GLU A 89 -1.14 9.51 -5.66
C GLU A 89 0.13 10.38 -5.58
N ALA A 90 1.27 9.82 -5.19
CA ALA A 90 2.53 10.52 -5.14
C ALA A 90 2.92 11.05 -6.53
N ILE A 91 2.78 10.21 -7.55
CA ILE A 91 3.02 10.61 -8.96
C ILE A 91 2.03 11.68 -9.41
N GLN A 92 0.73 11.52 -9.13
CA GLN A 92 -0.31 12.49 -9.50
C GLN A 92 -0.05 13.89 -8.91
N ARG A 93 0.39 13.94 -7.65
CA ARG A 93 0.62 15.21 -6.93
C ARG A 93 1.99 15.81 -7.19
N ASN A 94 2.87 15.10 -7.89
CA ASN A 94 4.20 15.58 -8.17
C ASN A 94 4.14 16.76 -9.17
N THR A 95 4.17 17.99 -8.65
CA THR A 95 4.17 19.21 -9.46
C THR A 95 5.47 19.41 -10.23
N ASN A 96 6.53 18.68 -9.86
CA ASN A 96 7.83 18.69 -10.55
C ASN A 96 7.93 17.62 -11.65
N ARG A 97 6.81 17.11 -12.16
CA ARG A 97 6.78 16.17 -13.29
C ARG A 97 7.49 16.78 -14.51
N ILE A 98 8.67 16.26 -14.82
CA ILE A 98 9.42 16.63 -16.01
C ILE A 98 8.81 15.86 -17.18
N LYS A 99 8.27 16.56 -18.19
CA LYS A 99 7.60 15.95 -19.36
C LYS A 99 8.43 14.88 -20.10
N GLN A 100 9.75 14.86 -19.92
CA GLN A 100 10.66 13.91 -20.56
C GLN A 100 11.00 12.68 -19.69
N ARG A 101 10.61 12.67 -18.41
CA ARG A 101 10.83 11.54 -17.51
C ARG A 101 9.56 10.69 -17.47
N GLU A 102 9.73 9.38 -17.67
CA GLU A 102 8.64 8.42 -17.54
C GLU A 102 8.24 8.27 -16.06
N ASP A 103 6.95 8.48 -15.79
CA ASP A 103 6.37 8.11 -14.52
C ASP A 103 6.08 6.62 -14.49
N LYS A 104 6.60 5.95 -13.48
CA LYS A 104 6.47 4.51 -13.33
C LYS A 104 6.38 4.03 -11.90
N ILE A 105 5.77 2.86 -11.77
CA ILE A 105 5.74 2.03 -10.58
C ILE A 105 6.42 0.69 -10.89
N ILE A 106 7.34 0.25 -10.03
CA ILE A 106 8.05 -1.02 -10.17
C ILE A 106 7.67 -1.90 -8.99
N PHE A 107 7.11 -3.08 -9.27
CA PHE A 107 6.88 -4.12 -8.29
C PHE A 107 7.97 -5.18 -8.45
N ARG A 108 8.81 -5.35 -7.42
CA ARG A 108 9.89 -6.32 -7.43
C ARG A 108 9.70 -7.36 -6.34
N VAL A 109 9.93 -8.62 -6.69
CA VAL A 109 10.04 -9.72 -5.73
C VAL A 109 11.45 -10.28 -5.80
N GLU A 110 12.05 -10.47 -4.64
CA GLU A 110 13.37 -11.09 -4.49
C GLU A 110 13.29 -12.23 -3.48
N ASP A 111 14.04 -13.30 -3.73
CA ASP A 111 14.22 -14.36 -2.75
C ASP A 111 15.15 -13.89 -1.64
N TYR A 112 14.77 -14.13 -0.39
CA TYR A 112 15.56 -13.80 0.78
C TYR A 112 15.71 -15.02 1.69
N LYS A 113 16.72 -15.02 2.59
CA LYS A 113 17.12 -16.23 3.34
C LYS A 113 15.97 -16.96 4.06
N LEU A 114 14.96 -16.23 4.55
CA LEU A 114 13.83 -16.77 5.32
C LEU A 114 12.47 -16.41 4.70
N GLY A 115 12.42 -16.01 3.43
CA GLY A 115 11.16 -15.61 2.82
C GLY A 115 11.34 -14.90 1.47
N LYS A 116 10.38 -14.03 1.16
CA LYS A 116 10.42 -13.17 -0.03
C LYS A 116 10.49 -11.72 0.41
N LYS A 117 11.32 -10.93 -0.26
CA LYS A 117 11.32 -9.48 -0.14
C LYS A 117 10.48 -8.92 -1.28
N ILE A 118 9.56 -8.02 -0.95
CA ILE A 118 8.69 -7.37 -1.93
C ILE A 118 8.93 -5.88 -1.84
N GLU A 119 9.22 -5.26 -2.98
CA GLU A 119 9.47 -3.84 -3.10
C GLU A 119 8.50 -3.23 -4.09
N ILE A 120 7.91 -2.09 -3.72
CA ILE A 120 7.13 -1.24 -4.62
C ILE A 120 7.85 0.10 -4.66
N SER A 121 8.28 0.52 -5.84
CA SER A 121 9.01 1.77 -6.06
C SER A 121 8.28 2.64 -7.05
N ASP A 122 8.20 3.94 -6.77
CA ASP A 122 7.55 4.91 -7.64
C ASP A 122 8.49 6.07 -8.02
N THR A 123 7.98 7.00 -8.81
CA THR A 123 8.70 8.18 -9.31
C THR A 123 8.05 9.49 -8.86
N GLY A 124 7.20 9.43 -7.82
CA GLY A 124 6.36 10.51 -7.32
C GLY A 124 7.07 11.57 -6.46
N GLY A 125 8.40 11.61 -6.45
CA GLY A 125 9.18 12.65 -5.77
C GLY A 125 9.67 12.30 -4.36
N GLY A 126 9.26 11.15 -3.82
CA GLY A 126 9.77 10.61 -2.55
C GLY A 126 9.17 11.27 -1.31
N ILE A 127 9.76 10.95 -0.15
CA ILE A 127 9.35 11.44 1.18
C ILE A 127 10.49 12.32 1.69
N LEU A 128 10.15 13.47 2.31
CA LEU A 128 11.14 14.32 2.96
C LEU A 128 11.78 13.58 4.15
N ASP A 129 13.09 13.78 4.37
CA ASP A 129 13.84 13.04 5.41
C ASP A 129 13.22 13.18 6.81
N GLY A 130 12.65 14.34 7.14
CA GLY A 130 11.97 14.59 8.42
C GLY A 130 10.65 13.83 8.59
N ASP A 131 10.05 13.36 7.50
CA ASP A 131 8.75 12.69 7.50
C ASP A 131 8.88 11.15 7.43
N PHE A 132 10.08 10.61 7.15
CA PHE A 132 10.26 9.17 6.90
C PHE A 132 9.70 8.26 8.01
N TRP A 133 9.87 8.63 9.28
CA TRP A 133 9.30 7.88 10.39
C TRP A 133 7.86 8.28 10.70
N THR A 134 7.50 9.51 10.34
CA THR A 134 6.21 10.13 10.64
C THR A 134 5.12 9.58 9.73
N VAL A 135 5.43 9.19 8.49
CA VAL A 135 4.45 8.56 7.57
C VAL A 135 3.84 7.26 8.09
N PHE A 136 4.49 6.62 9.06
CA PHE A 136 4.00 5.41 9.71
C PHE A 136 3.25 5.69 11.03
N LYS A 137 3.07 6.94 11.44
CA LYS A 137 2.25 7.28 12.60
C LYS A 137 0.76 7.19 12.23
N PRO A 138 -0.11 6.72 13.14
CA PRO A 138 -1.54 6.69 12.87
C PRO A 138 -2.07 8.10 12.62
N PHE A 139 -3.02 8.21 11.69
CA PHE A 139 -3.66 9.46 11.24
C PHE A 139 -2.75 10.49 10.59
N TYR A 140 -1.46 10.20 10.45
CA TYR A 140 -0.59 11.06 9.67
C TYR A 140 -0.95 10.94 8.19
N SER A 141 -1.23 12.07 7.57
CA SER A 141 -1.57 12.15 6.14
C SER A 141 -1.14 13.50 5.61
N THR A 142 -0.43 13.49 4.47
CA THR A 142 -0.16 14.70 3.68
C THR A 142 -1.29 15.00 2.68
N LYS A 143 -2.32 14.14 2.67
CA LYS A 143 -3.47 14.20 1.76
C LYS A 143 -4.53 15.13 2.37
N GLN A 144 -4.94 16.17 1.65
CA GLN A 144 -5.93 17.16 2.11
C GLN A 144 -7.39 16.66 2.07
N ASP A 145 -7.63 15.45 1.58
CA ASP A 145 -8.97 14.86 1.49
C ASP A 145 -9.44 14.37 2.86
N ARG A 146 -10.65 14.81 3.26
CA ARG A 146 -11.31 14.43 4.52
C ARG A 146 -11.67 12.94 4.61
N ASN A 147 -11.60 12.21 3.49
CA ASN A 147 -11.81 10.76 3.45
C ASN A 147 -10.54 9.95 3.71
N ASN A 148 -9.36 10.59 3.78
CA ASN A 148 -8.13 9.88 4.11
C ASN A 148 -7.97 9.72 5.62
N THR A 149 -7.93 8.46 6.07
CA THR A 149 -7.81 8.14 7.49
C THR A 149 -6.39 8.27 8.02
N GLY A 150 -5.38 8.35 7.15
CA GLY A 150 -3.97 8.31 7.56
C GLY A 150 -3.56 7.01 8.25
N LEU A 151 -4.36 5.94 8.13
CA LEU A 151 -4.11 4.67 8.81
C LEU A 151 -3.42 3.61 7.95
N GLY A 152 -3.39 3.76 6.63
CA GLY A 152 -2.88 2.73 5.71
C GLY A 152 -1.44 2.28 6.02
N LEU A 153 -0.46 3.20 5.90
CA LEU A 153 0.94 2.87 6.18
C LEU A 153 1.17 2.41 7.63
N PHE A 154 0.43 2.96 8.60
CA PHE A 154 0.47 2.50 9.98
C PHE A 154 0.03 1.03 10.10
N ILE A 155 -1.10 0.65 9.48
CA ILE A 155 -1.61 -0.72 9.49
C ILE A 155 -0.67 -1.66 8.74
N SER A 156 -0.18 -1.24 7.58
CA SER A 156 0.82 -2.00 6.81
C SER A 156 2.08 -2.30 7.64
N LYS A 157 2.54 -1.34 8.45
CA LYS A 157 3.64 -1.55 9.40
C LYS A 157 3.27 -2.48 10.57
N MET A 158 2.05 -2.40 11.08
CA MET A 158 1.56 -3.29 12.14
C MET A 158 1.41 -4.74 11.68
N LEU A 159 1.08 -4.97 10.41
CA LEU A 159 0.91 -6.32 9.85
C LEU A 159 2.22 -7.02 9.47
N THR A 160 3.32 -6.27 9.38
CA THR A 160 4.64 -6.78 8.95
C THR A 160 5.68 -6.88 10.07
N ASN A 161 5.40 -6.32 11.26
CA ASN A 161 6.19 -6.51 12.48
C ASN A 161 5.59 -7.64 13.34
#